data_AF-A0ABD1GYG7-F1
#
_entry.id   AF-A0ABD1GYG7-F1
#
_cell.length_a   1.000
_cell.length_b   1.000
_cell.length_c   1.000
_cell.angle_alpha   90.00
_cell.angle_beta   90.00
_cell.angle_gamma   90.00
#
_symmetry.space_group_name_H-M   'P 1'
#
loop_
_entity.id
_entity.type
_entity.pdbx_description
1 polymer ?
#
loop_
_entity_poly.entity_id
_entity_poly.type
_entity_poly.pdbx_seq_one_letter_code
_entity_poly.pdbx_strand_id
1 'polypeptide(L)' 'MALNIPPQNTYFYISNWAPNIDQSLLDSIIRLKDENNLEGMVIPKPFFIIAASDIEYDLSIQLQWDALYERLQFLE' A
#
# COMPACT_ATOMS: atom_id res chain seq x y z
N MET A 1 -7.14 20.83 -32.86
CA MET A 1 -7.17 19.48 -32.24
C MET A 1 -6.46 19.63 -30.91
N ALA A 2 -7.20 19.63 -29.80
CA ALA A 2 -6.60 19.79 -28.47
C ALA A 2 -5.87 18.49 -28.11
N LEU A 3 -4.57 18.60 -27.87
CA LEU A 3 -3.76 17.53 -27.31
C LEU A 3 -4.23 17.30 -25.86
N ASN A 4 -5.08 16.29 -25.66
CA ASN A 4 -5.42 15.73 -24.34
C ASN A 4 -4.19 15.01 -23.78
N ILE A 5 -3.11 15.74 -23.53
CA ILE A 5 -1.99 15.22 -22.75
C ILE A 5 -2.39 15.43 -21.29
N PRO A 6 -2.61 14.36 -20.50
CA PRO A 6 -2.87 14.50 -19.08
C PRO A 6 -1.71 15.29 -18.45
N PRO A 7 -1.98 16.22 -17.52
CA PRO A 7 -0.91 16.96 -16.86
C PRO A 7 0.10 15.97 -16.26
N GLN A 8 1.41 16.27 -16.31
CA GLN A 8 2.46 15.37 -15.78
C GLN A 8 2.23 14.93 -14.32
N ASN A 9 1.51 15.75 -13.54
CA ASN A 9 1.01 15.41 -12.21
C ASN A 9 0.21 14.09 -12.19
N THR A 10 -0.56 13.81 -13.26
CA THR A 10 -1.29 12.56 -13.46
C THR A 10 -0.38 11.34 -13.66
N TYR A 11 0.95 11.47 -13.67
CA TYR A 11 1.88 10.33 -13.72
C TYR A 11 2.89 10.33 -12.58
N PHE A 12 3.27 11.50 -12.05
CA PHE A 12 4.22 11.61 -10.93
C PHE A 12 3.57 11.53 -9.53
N TYR A 13 2.25 11.68 -9.43
CA TYR A 13 1.50 11.55 -8.16
C TYR A 13 0.15 10.81 -8.36
N ILE A 14 0.11 9.73 -9.14
CA ILE A 14 -1.13 8.96 -9.44
C ILE A 14 -1.83 8.45 -8.18
N SER A 15 -1.11 8.32 -7.08
CA SER A 15 -1.67 7.79 -5.85
C SER A 15 -1.66 8.87 -4.80
N ASN A 16 -2.79 9.11 -4.13
CA ASN A 16 -2.85 9.83 -2.84
C ASN A 16 -2.05 9.12 -1.71
N TRP A 17 -1.06 8.32 -2.08
CA TRP A 17 -0.24 7.52 -1.19
C TRP A 17 1.00 8.31 -0.86
N ALA A 18 1.00 8.81 0.36
CA ALA A 18 2.18 9.42 0.92
C ALA A 18 3.21 8.32 1.25
N PRO A 19 4.52 8.61 1.13
CA PRO A 19 5.58 7.60 1.35
C PRO A 19 5.54 6.93 2.73
N ASN A 20 5.01 7.61 3.74
CA ASN A 20 4.80 7.06 5.08
C ASN A 20 3.75 5.95 5.11
N ILE A 21 2.75 6.00 4.22
CA ILE A 21 1.75 4.93 4.08
C ILE A 21 2.40 3.71 3.45
N ASP A 22 3.21 3.89 2.42
CA ASP A 22 3.95 2.79 1.78
C ASP A 22 4.91 2.13 2.77
N GLN A 23 5.63 2.93 3.55
CA GLN A 23 6.54 2.43 4.58
C GLN A 23 5.78 1.63 5.65
N SER A 24 4.68 2.17 6.17
CA SER A 24 3.85 1.47 7.17
C SER A 24 3.27 0.15 6.62
N LEU A 25 2.79 0.15 5.38
CA LEU A 25 2.34 -1.07 4.70
C LEU A 25 3.44 -2.14 4.62
N LEU A 26 4.63 -1.76 4.17
CA LEU A 26 5.76 -2.69 4.01
C LEU A 26 6.24 -3.21 5.37
N ASP A 27 6.38 -2.33 6.36
CA ASP A 27 6.80 -2.70 7.72
C ASP A 27 5.81 -3.70 8.34
N SER A 28 4.50 -3.45 8.24
CA SER A 28 3.48 -4.39 8.70
C SER A 28 3.54 -5.73 7.96
N ILE A 29 3.69 -5.74 6.63
CA ILE A 29 3.78 -6.99 5.87
C ILE A 29 5.03 -7.78 6.25
N ILE A 30 6.20 -7.13 6.35
CA ILE A 30 7.46 -7.79 6.71
C ILE A 30 7.36 -8.39 8.11
N ARG A 31 6.86 -7.61 9.07
CA ARG A 31 6.61 -8.05 10.45
C ARG A 31 5.69 -9.27 10.50
N LEU A 32 4.56 -9.21 9.79
CA LEU A 32 3.59 -10.31 9.78
C LEU A 32 4.14 -11.57 9.10
N LYS A 33 4.99 -11.44 8.08
CA LYS A 33 5.66 -12.59 7.46
C LYS A 33 6.64 -13.26 8.43
N ASP A 34 7.42 -12.46 9.16
CA ASP A 34 8.37 -12.95 10.17
C ASP A 34 7.63 -13.65 11.32
N GLU A 35 6.59 -13.01 11.88
CA GLU A 35 5.76 -13.56 12.95
C GLU A 35 5.09 -14.91 12.58
N ASN A 36 4.76 -15.10 11.30
CA ASN A 36 4.09 -16.30 10.80
C ASN A 36 5.03 -17.30 10.11
N ASN A 37 6.35 -17.06 10.11
CA ASN A 37 7.36 -17.86 9.39
C ASN A 37 6.97 -18.13 7.92
N LEU A 38 6.45 -17.11 7.23
CA LEU A 38 6.03 -17.23 5.83
C LEU A 38 7.18 -16.90 4.89
N GLU A 39 7.79 -17.96 4.33
CA GLU A 39 8.74 -17.87 3.24
C GLU A 39 8.01 -17.96 1.89
N GLY A 40 7.80 -16.82 1.23
CA GLY A 40 7.13 -16.78 -0.07
C GLY A 40 6.80 -15.37 -0.55
N MET A 41 6.45 -15.26 -1.83
CA MET A 41 6.02 -14.01 -2.48
C MET A 41 4.53 -13.72 -2.25
N VAL A 42 3.74 -14.74 -1.90
CA VAL A 42 2.30 -14.60 -1.67
C VAL A 42 2.03 -13.99 -0.30
N ILE A 43 1.39 -12.83 -0.28
CA ILE A 43 0.97 -12.17 0.96
C ILE A 43 -0.51 -12.49 1.21
N PRO A 44 -0.86 -13.14 2.34
CA PRO A 44 -2.24 -13.48 2.64
C PRO A 44 -3.12 -12.24 2.79
N LYS A 45 -4.38 -12.33 2.32
CA LYS A 45 -5.39 -11.27 2.51
C LYS A 45 -5.49 -10.75 3.95
N PRO A 46 -5.47 -11.59 5.00
CA PRO A 46 -5.51 -11.11 6.39
C PRO A 46 -4.41 -10.11 6.74
N PHE A 47 -3.25 -10.16 6.08
CA PHE A 47 -2.13 -9.26 6.38
C PHE A 47 -2.45 -7.82 5.95
N PHE A 48 -3.16 -7.65 4.83
CA PHE A 48 -3.59 -6.33 4.39
C PHE A 48 -4.67 -5.73 5.30
N ILE A 49 -5.50 -6.56 5.94
CA ILE A 49 -6.48 -6.09 6.92
C ILE A 49 -5.76 -5.57 8.16
N ILE A 50 -4.76 -6.31 8.65
CA ILE A 50 -3.96 -5.88 9.80
C ILE A 50 -3.15 -4.63 9.45
N ALA A 51 -2.50 -4.59 8.28
CA ALA A 51 -1.76 -3.41 7.82
C ALA A 51 -2.67 -2.18 7.68
N ALA A 52 -3.92 -2.34 7.24
CA ALA A 52 -4.90 -1.24 7.22
C ALA A 52 -5.18 -0.70 8.63
N SER A 53 -5.34 -1.58 9.61
CA SER A 53 -5.53 -1.18 11.02
C SER A 53 -4.29 -0.52 11.61
N ASP A 54 -3.09 -1.02 11.30
CA ASP A 54 -1.82 -0.42 11.74
C ASP A 54 -1.67 1.01 11.16
N ILE A 55 -1.96 1.19 9.86
CA ILE A 55 -1.94 2.52 9.20
C ILE A 55 -2.99 3.46 9.80
N GLU A 56 -4.20 2.97 10.07
CA GLU A 56 -5.23 3.77 10.73
C GLU A 56 -4.78 4.22 12.12
N TYR A 57 -4.12 3.35 12.87
CA TYR A 57 -3.58 3.68 14.19
C TYR A 57 -2.44 4.69 14.13
N ASP A 58 -1.44 4.45 13.27
CA ASP A 58 -0.22 5.25 13.22
C ASP A 58 -0.41 6.61 12.51
N LEU A 59 -1.24 6.64 11.47
CA LEU A 59 -1.38 7.79 10.58
C LEU A 59 -2.75 8.46 10.69
N SER A 60 -3.71 7.87 11.42
CA SER A 60 -5.12 8.32 11.45
C SER A 60 -5.76 8.36 10.05
N ILE A 61 -5.32 7.47 9.15
CA ILE A 61 -5.83 7.36 7.78
C ILE A 61 -6.55 6.01 7.65
N GLN A 62 -7.83 6.06 7.33
CA GLN A 62 -8.60 4.85 7.07
C GLN A 62 -8.44 4.41 5.62
N LEU A 63 -7.86 3.22 5.41
CA LEU A 63 -7.69 2.61 4.09
C LEU A 63 -8.39 1.26 4.05
N GLN A 64 -8.87 0.89 2.86
CA GLN A 64 -9.42 -0.44 2.61
C GLN A 64 -8.31 -1.40 2.19
N TRP A 65 -8.45 -2.68 2.54
CA TRP A 65 -7.43 -3.70 2.28
C TRP A 65 -7.16 -3.92 0.77
N ASP A 66 -8.17 -3.68 -0.08
CA ASP A 66 -8.07 -3.77 -1.54
C ASP A 66 -7.19 -2.65 -2.11
N ALA A 67 -7.30 -1.44 -1.57
CA ALA A 67 -6.43 -0.32 -1.95
C ALA A 67 -4.96 -0.59 -1.58
N LEU A 68 -4.70 -1.20 -0.41
CA LEU A 68 -3.34 -1.62 -0.01
C LEU A 68 -2.79 -2.73 -0.92
N TYR A 69 -3.64 -3.68 -1.29
CA TYR A 69 -3.27 -4.75 -2.21
C TYR A 69 -2.90 -4.20 -3.59
N GLU A 70 -3.73 -3.32 -4.16
CA GLU A 70 -3.41 -2.64 -5.42
C GLU A 70 -2.12 -1.83 -5.30
N ARG A 71 -1.94 -1.09 -4.20
CA ARG A 71 -0.71 -0.31 -3.98
C ARG A 71 0.53 -1.17 -3.98
N LEU A 72 0.48 -2.32 -3.32
CA LEU A 72 1.62 -3.24 -3.24
C LEU A 72 2.04 -3.75 -4.62
N GLN A 73 1.10 -3.99 -5.55
CA GLN A 73 1.42 -4.38 -6.93
C GLN A 73 2.22 -3.33 -7.70
N PHE A 74 2.21 -2.06 -7.27
CA PHE A 74 3.04 -1.00 -7.86
C PHE A 74 4.39 -0.83 -7.16
N LEU A 75 4.60 -1.48 -6.00
CA LEU A 75 5.83 -1.41 -5.21
C LEU A 75 6.77 -2.60 -5.47
N GLU A 76 6.25 -3.72 -5.99
CA GLU A 76 7.03 -4.83 -6.54
C GLU A 76 7.62 -4.51 -7.94
#